data_AF-A0A2S8UAL3-F1
#
_entry.id   AF-A0A2S8UAL3-F1
#
_cell.length_a   1.000
_cell.length_b   1.000
_cell.length_c   1.000
_cell.angle_alpha   90.00
_cell.angle_beta   90.00
_cell.angle_gamma   90.00
#
_symmetry.space_group_name_H-M   'P 1'
#
loop_
_entity.id
_entity.type
_entity.pdbx_description
1 polymer ?
#
loop_
_entity_poly.entity_id
_entity_poly.type
_entity_poly.pdbx_seq_one_letter_code
_entity_poly.pdbx_strand_id
1 'polypeptide(L)'
;MHISELKTRLNELGIEEYEYNLGDKSLSELELGILKGGGTWKVYQSLERGGMNIIDIFENENDACELILKYLIMRKNRREKRK
;
A
#
# COMPACT_ATOMS: atom_id res chain seq x y z
N MET A 1 12.99 4.92 -1.73
CA MET A 1 12.67 3.49 -1.59
C MET A 1 12.04 2.96 -2.88
N HIS A 2 12.41 1.76 -3.32
CA HIS A 2 11.76 1.08 -4.46
C HIS A 2 10.80 -0.03 -3.97
N ILE A 3 9.93 -0.56 -4.85
CA ILE A 3 8.97 -1.64 -4.51
C ILE A 3 9.66 -2.85 -3.87
N SER A 4 10.84 -3.24 -4.37
CA SER A 4 11.60 -4.36 -3.82
C SER A 4 12.03 -4.12 -2.37
N GLU A 5 12.54 -2.93 -2.08
CA GLU A 5 12.93 -2.51 -0.73
C GLU A 5 11.70 -2.38 0.17
N LEU A 6 10.59 -1.84 -0.34
CA LEU A 6 9.32 -1.77 0.37
C LEU A 6 8.84 -3.17 0.78
N LYS A 7 8.84 -4.14 -0.13
CA LYS A 7 8.41 -5.53 0.18
C LYS A 7 9.25 -6.13 1.30
N THR A 8 10.57 -5.95 1.27
CA THR A 8 11.46 -6.39 2.35
C THR A 8 11.07 -5.75 3.70
N ARG A 9 10.88 -4.42 3.74
CA ARG A 9 10.50 -3.72 4.97
C ARG A 9 9.13 -4.15 5.51
N LEU A 10 8.15 -4.39 4.64
CA LEU A 10 6.82 -4.86 5.06
C LEU A 10 6.90 -6.24 5.71
N ASN A 11 7.73 -7.13 5.14
CA ASN A 11 8.00 -8.45 5.72
C ASN A 11 8.68 -8.35 7.09
N GLU A 12 9.70 -7.49 7.23
CA GLU A 12 10.39 -7.25 8.51
C GLU A 12 9.46 -6.68 9.59
N LEU A 13 8.48 -5.85 9.19
CA LEU A 13 7.46 -5.29 10.08
C LEU A 13 6.34 -6.30 10.41
N GLY A 14 6.33 -7.49 9.79
CA GLY A 14 5.26 -8.47 9.95
C GLY A 14 3.90 -7.96 9.50
N ILE A 15 3.88 -7.19 8.40
CA ILE A 15 2.65 -6.76 7.74
C ILE A 15 2.27 -7.85 6.74
N GLU A 16 1.03 -8.34 6.82
CA GLU A 16 0.62 -9.52 6.05
C GLU A 16 0.36 -9.15 4.59
N GLU A 17 0.71 -10.05 3.66
CA GLU A 17 0.60 -9.78 2.21
C GLU A 17 -0.83 -9.49 1.74
N TYR A 18 -1.88 -9.90 2.47
CA TYR A 18 -3.27 -9.56 2.12
C TYR A 18 -3.60 -8.08 2.40
N GLU A 19 -2.81 -7.38 3.22
CA GLU A 19 -3.09 -6.00 3.61
C GLU A 19 -2.70 -4.98 2.54
N TYR A 20 -1.83 -5.39 1.62
CA TYR A 20 -1.29 -4.50 0.61
C TYR A 20 -1.17 -5.13 -0.77
N ASN A 21 -1.06 -4.30 -1.80
CA ASN A 21 -0.82 -4.73 -3.18
C ASN A 21 0.17 -3.78 -3.86
N LEU A 22 1.30 -4.31 -4.33
CA LEU A 22 2.37 -3.49 -4.93
C LEU A 22 2.31 -3.49 -6.46
N GLY A 23 1.15 -3.84 -7.03
CA GLY A 23 0.93 -3.98 -8.47
C GLY A 23 1.30 -5.37 -9.01
N ASP A 24 1.60 -6.33 -8.12
CA ASP A 24 2.00 -7.70 -8.46
C ASP A 24 0.86 -8.72 -8.40
N LYS A 25 -0.32 -8.31 -7.93
CA LYS A 25 -1.49 -9.18 -7.78
C LYS A 25 -2.81 -8.49 -8.12
N SER A 26 -3.86 -9.28 -8.28
CA SER A 26 -5.24 -8.79 -8.41
C SER A 26 -5.67 -8.00 -7.19
N LEU A 27 -6.52 -7.00 -7.41
CA LEU A 27 -7.10 -6.17 -6.36
C LEU A 27 -7.90 -7.02 -5.36
N SER A 28 -7.63 -6.84 -4.07
CA SER A 28 -8.42 -7.40 -2.95
C SER A 28 -9.22 -6.30 -2.25
N GLU A 29 -10.27 -6.68 -1.53
CA GLU A 29 -11.01 -5.76 -0.67
C GLU A 29 -10.19 -5.35 0.56
N LEU A 30 -10.43 -4.12 1.03
CA LEU A 30 -9.85 -3.55 2.25
C LEU A 30 -8.30 -3.52 2.30
N GLU A 31 -7.64 -3.50 1.15
CA GLU A 31 -6.19 -3.42 0.98
C GLU A 31 -5.72 -1.98 0.72
N LEU A 32 -4.44 -1.71 0.96
CA LEU A 32 -3.74 -0.52 0.47
C LEU A 32 -2.85 -0.91 -0.70
N GLY A 33 -2.79 -0.15 -1.78
CA GLY A 33 -1.93 -0.54 -2.86
C GLY A 33 -1.38 0.57 -3.72
N ILE A 34 -0.51 0.16 -4.64
CA ILE A 34 0.11 1.00 -5.65
C ILE A 34 -0.41 0.56 -7.03
N LEU A 35 -0.92 1.51 -7.81
CA LEU A 35 -1.20 1.33 -9.23
C LEU A 35 -0.18 2.12 -10.05
N LYS A 36 0.44 1.45 -11.02
CA LYS A 36 1.35 2.07 -11.99
C LYS A 36 0.65 2.19 -13.33
N GLY A 37 0.59 3.41 -13.89
CA GLY A 37 0.00 3.63 -15.20
C GLY A 37 0.19 5.06 -15.71
N GLY A 38 0.39 5.19 -17.02
CA GLY A 38 0.51 6.51 -17.66
C GLY A 38 1.66 7.37 -17.12
N GLY A 39 2.78 6.75 -16.71
CA GLY A 39 3.92 7.46 -16.11
C GLY A 39 3.72 7.88 -14.66
N THR A 40 2.58 7.56 -14.05
CA THR A 40 2.26 7.93 -12.66
C THR A 40 2.16 6.71 -11.76
N TRP A 41 2.36 6.97 -10.47
CA TRP A 41 2.27 6.02 -9.37
C TRP A 41 1.17 6.47 -8.41
N LYS A 42 0.08 5.71 -8.33
CA LYS A 42 -1.10 6.06 -7.53
C LYS A 42 -1.15 5.19 -6.29
N VAL A 43 -1.26 5.80 -5.12
CA VAL A 43 -1.53 5.07 -3.88
C VAL A 43 -3.03 5.05 -3.65
N TYR A 44 -3.59 3.87 -3.39
CA TYR A 44 -5.03 3.68 -3.21
C TYR A 44 -5.36 2.90 -1.95
N GLN A 45 -6.60 3.02 -1.52
CA GLN A 45 -7.25 2.12 -0.58
C GLN A 45 -8.46 1.49 -1.26
N SER A 46 -8.53 0.16 -1.29
CA SER A 46 -9.76 -0.51 -1.73
C SER A 46 -10.79 -0.50 -0.60
N LEU A 47 -12.05 -0.37 -1.02
CA LEU A 47 -13.23 -0.37 -0.17
C LEU A 47 -13.93 -1.73 -0.29
N GLU A 48 -14.88 -1.97 0.61
CA GLU A 48 -15.80 -3.10 0.45
C GLU A 48 -16.54 -2.98 -0.89
N ARG A 49 -16.79 -4.10 -1.57
CA ARG A 49 -17.53 -4.19 -2.84
C ARG A 49 -16.80 -3.61 -4.05
N GLY A 50 -15.47 -3.60 -4.02
CA GLY A 50 -14.64 -3.27 -5.19
C GLY A 50 -14.50 -1.78 -5.50
N GLY A 51 -14.97 -0.90 -4.60
CA GLY A 51 -14.68 0.54 -4.69
C GLY A 51 -13.20 0.82 -4.43
N MET A 52 -12.70 1.94 -4.96
CA MET A 52 -11.31 2.35 -4.75
C MET A 52 -11.23 3.85 -4.49
N ASN A 53 -10.53 4.21 -3.42
CA ASN A 53 -10.21 5.60 -3.13
C ASN A 53 -8.73 5.87 -3.45
N ILE A 54 -8.46 6.85 -4.31
CA ILE A 54 -7.10 7.33 -4.55
C ILE A 54 -6.70 8.19 -3.36
N ILE A 55 -5.62 7.81 -2.67
CA ILE A 55 -5.05 8.60 -1.57
C ILE A 55 -4.21 9.73 -2.15
N ASP A 56 -3.31 9.41 -3.09
CA ASP A 56 -2.43 10.39 -3.73
C ASP A 56 -1.85 9.87 -5.06
N ILE A 57 -1.27 10.76 -5.86
CA ILE A 57 -0.67 10.47 -7.17
C ILE A 57 0.72 11.10 -7.24
N PHE A 58 1.70 10.28 -7.62
CA PHE A 58 3.10 10.67 -7.72
C PHE A 58 3.65 10.47 -9.13
N GLU A 59 4.66 11.26 -9.48
CA GLU A 59 5.41 11.13 -10.73
C GLU A 59 6.54 10.09 -10.63
N ASN A 60 6.85 9.62 -9.42
CA ASN A 60 7.92 8.67 -9.18
C ASN A 60 7.51 7.56 -8.21
N GLU A 61 8.23 6.44 -8.29
CA GLU A 61 7.99 5.24 -7.49
C GLU A 61 8.27 5.48 -6.00
N ASN A 62 9.27 6.31 -5.71
CA ASN A 62 9.80 6.48 -4.37
C ASN A 62 8.75 7.07 -3.44
N ASP A 63 8.16 8.20 -3.84
CA ASP A 63 7.18 8.90 -3.02
C ASP A 63 5.92 8.03 -2.78
N ALA A 64 5.49 7.28 -3.80
CA ALA A 64 4.38 6.33 -3.66
C ALA A 64 4.71 5.21 -2.65
N CYS A 65 5.93 4.67 -2.71
CA CYS A 65 6.41 3.64 -1.80
C CYS A 65 6.53 4.16 -0.35
N GLU A 66 7.04 5.38 -0.16
CA GLU A 66 7.12 6.01 1.16
C GLU A 66 5.73 6.26 1.76
N LEU A 67 4.78 6.74 0.94
CA LEU A 67 3.43 6.99 1.40
C LEU A 67 2.74 5.68 1.83
N ILE A 68 2.74 4.64 0.99
CA ILE A 68 2.05 3.39 1.36
C ILE A 68 2.65 2.75 2.61
N LEU A 69 3.98 2.79 2.78
CA LEU A 69 4.65 2.29 3.98
C LEU A 69 4.14 3.01 5.24
N LYS A 70 4.08 4.35 5.19
CA LYS A 70 3.59 5.17 6.29
C LYS A 70 2.16 4.76 6.68
N TYR A 71 1.27 4.58 5.70
CA TYR A 71 -0.11 4.19 5.96
C TYR A 71 -0.22 2.78 6.55
N LEU A 72 0.56 1.81 6.05
CA LEU A 72 0.55 0.44 6.56
C LEU A 72 1.08 0.36 8.00
N ILE A 73 2.16 1.09 8.33
CA ILE A 73 2.66 1.21 9.71
C ILE A 73 1.59 1.83 10.62
N MET A 74 0.94 2.91 10.18
CA MET A 74 -0.14 3.53 10.95
C MET A 74 -1.31 2.56 11.20
N ARG A 75 -1.69 1.76 10.20
CA ARG A 75 -2.75 0.74 10.32
C ARG A 75 -2.35 -0.37 11.30
N LYS A 76 -1.12 -0.89 11.20
CA LYS A 76 -0.57 -1.88 12.13
C LYS A 76 -0.60 -1.38 13.58
N ASN A 77 -0.02 -0.20 13.83
CA ASN A 77 0.04 0.39 15.16
C ASN A 77 -1.36 0.62 15.78
N ARG A 78 -2.36 0.99 14.97
CA ARG A 78 -3.75 1.14 15.44
C ARG A 78 -4.38 -0.20 15.85
N ARG A 79 -4.06 -1.30 15.16
CA ARG A 79 -4.57 -2.64 15.52
C ARG A 79 -3.93 -3.14 16.80
N GLU A 80 -2.63 -2.96 16.96
CA GLU A 80 -1.90 -3.38 18.15
C GLU A 80 -2.36 -2.63 19.41
N LYS A 81 -2.70 -1.34 19.30
CA LYS A 81 -3.29 -0.57 20.42
C LYS A 81 -4.72 -0.98 20.81
N ARG A 82 -5.42 -1.70 19.94
CA ARG A 82 -6.80 -2.16 20.17
C ARG A 82 -6.88 -3.60 20.68
N LYS A 83 -5.75 -4.32 20.69
CA LYS A 83 -5.59 -5.62 21.34
C LYS A 83 -5.26 -5.42 22.81
#